data_AF-A0A084W3X3-F1
#
_entry.id   AF-A0A084W3X3-F1
#
_cell.length_a   1.000
_cell.length_b   1.000
_cell.length_c   1.000
_cell.angle_alpha   90.00
_cell.angle_beta   90.00
_cell.angle_gamma   90.00
#
_symmetry.space_group_name_H-M   'P 1'
#
loop_
_entity.id
_entity.type
_entity.pdbx_description
1 polymer ?
#
loop_
_entity_poly.entity_id
_entity_poly.type
_entity_poly.pdbx_seq_one_letter_code
_entity_poly.pdbx_strand_id
1 'polypeptide(L)'
;MKITNVENCAGPDGIVTLSDDTTITVNDDCSLSLGGCVKVKGYNTASGQYQVSLNGRRLVGKSVDLCDPTTKNAVIGKIMPGGVCPVGERDICIDPNMKIPVGKMLSMLKGTIVIEAALNHDTGISCIKIEAVASK
;
A
#
# COMPACT_ATOMS: atom_id res chain seq x y z
N MET A 1 1.11 -15.76 -4.05
CA MET A 1 1.06 -15.08 -2.73
C MET A 1 -0.39 -14.89 -2.36
N LYS A 2 -0.75 -15.05 -1.08
CA LYS A 2 -2.12 -14.90 -0.58
C LYS A 2 -2.11 -13.88 0.55
N ILE A 3 -2.97 -12.85 0.51
CA ILE A 3 -3.21 -12.00 1.69
C ILE A 3 -3.77 -12.85 2.83
N THR A 4 -3.18 -12.69 4.00
CA THR A 4 -3.70 -13.24 5.25
C THR A 4 -4.33 -12.19 6.14
N ASN A 5 -3.90 -10.92 6.04
CA ASN A 5 -4.48 -9.82 6.82
C ASN A 5 -4.34 -8.47 6.09
N VAL A 6 -5.34 -7.59 6.27
CA VAL A 6 -5.28 -6.17 5.94
C VAL A 6 -5.81 -5.41 7.14
N GLU A 7 -5.03 -4.47 7.64
CA GLU A 7 -5.34 -3.73 8.86
C GLU A 7 -5.12 -2.23 8.65
N ASN A 8 -6.16 -1.44 8.95
CA ASN A 8 -6.05 0.01 9.11
C ASN A 8 -5.62 0.32 10.57
N CYS A 9 -4.32 0.19 10.87
CA CYS A 9 -3.77 0.27 12.22
C CYS A 9 -3.86 1.66 12.89
N ALA A 10 -4.27 2.70 12.14
CA ALA A 10 -4.57 4.02 12.69
C ALA A 10 -6.01 4.11 13.23
N GLY A 11 -6.81 3.05 13.07
CA GLY A 11 -8.22 3.02 13.42
C GLY A 11 -9.13 3.71 12.39
N PRO A 12 -10.42 3.89 12.73
CA PRO A 12 -11.42 4.44 11.81
C PRO A 12 -11.17 5.91 11.44
N ASP A 13 -10.33 6.61 12.22
CA ASP A 13 -10.02 8.01 11.98
C ASP A 13 -8.86 8.22 11.00
N GLY A 14 -8.25 7.14 10.51
CA GLY A 14 -7.17 7.19 9.52
C GLY A 14 -7.49 8.08 8.32
N ILE A 15 -6.52 8.87 7.87
CA ILE A 15 -6.68 9.75 6.71
C ILE A 15 -6.76 8.94 5.41
N VAL A 16 -5.97 7.89 5.30
CA VAL A 16 -5.98 6.92 4.21
C VAL A 16 -6.26 5.55 4.80
N THR A 17 -7.35 4.93 4.37
CA THR A 17 -7.76 3.59 4.81
C THR A 17 -8.10 2.71 3.63
N LEU A 18 -7.78 1.42 3.73
CA LEU A 18 -8.22 0.39 2.79
C LEU A 18 -9.62 -0.09 3.17
N SER A 19 -10.47 -0.33 2.19
CA SER A 19 -11.77 -0.96 2.40
C SER A 19 -11.64 -2.42 2.84
N ASP A 20 -12.62 -2.92 3.60
CA ASP A 20 -12.60 -4.28 4.14
C ASP A 20 -12.62 -5.38 3.05
N ASP A 21 -13.08 -5.03 1.84
CA ASP A 21 -13.09 -5.90 0.66
C ASP A 21 -11.78 -5.84 -0.15
N THR A 22 -10.73 -5.21 0.39
CA THR A 22 -9.42 -5.13 -0.28
C THR A 22 -8.84 -6.53 -0.50
N THR A 23 -8.47 -6.83 -1.74
CA THR A 23 -7.86 -8.09 -2.16
C THR A 23 -6.55 -7.84 -2.91
N ILE A 24 -5.57 -8.71 -2.71
CA ILE A 24 -4.35 -8.77 -3.55
C ILE A 24 -4.23 -10.18 -4.06
N THR A 25 -4.18 -10.30 -5.38
CA THR A 25 -3.98 -11.55 -6.10
C THR A 25 -2.65 -11.47 -6.84
N VAL A 26 -1.77 -12.45 -6.62
CA VAL A 26 -0.64 -12.68 -7.54
C VAL A 26 -1.14 -13.53 -8.68
N ASN A 27 -1.07 -12.97 -9.88
CA ASN A 27 -1.39 -13.65 -11.13
C ASN A 27 -0.23 -14.56 -11.57
N ASP A 28 -0.52 -15.53 -12.44
CA ASP A 28 0.46 -16.49 -12.96
C ASP A 28 1.60 -15.83 -13.74
N ASP A 29 1.36 -14.65 -14.32
CA ASP A 29 2.34 -13.82 -15.02
C ASP A 29 3.26 -13.02 -14.07
N CYS A 30 3.22 -13.32 -12.76
CA CYS A 30 3.92 -12.57 -11.71
C CYS A 30 3.52 -11.08 -11.66
N SER A 31 2.29 -10.74 -12.05
CA SER A 31 1.71 -9.42 -11.73
C SER A 31 0.86 -9.49 -10.46
N LEU A 32 0.72 -8.35 -9.79
CA LEU A 32 -0.28 -8.16 -8.74
C LEU A 32 -1.53 -7.52 -9.32
N SER A 33 -2.67 -8.13 -9.07
CA SER A 33 -3.97 -7.49 -9.13
C SER A 33 -4.38 -7.04 -7.73
N LEU A 34 -4.81 -5.80 -7.63
CA LEU A 34 -5.36 -5.20 -6.42
C LEU A 34 -6.85 -4.96 -6.67
N GLY A 35 -7.70 -5.44 -5.77
CA GLY A 35 -9.12 -5.11 -5.72
C GLY A 35 -9.43 -4.38 -4.43
N GLY A 36 -10.48 -3.55 -4.44
CA GLY A 36 -10.91 -2.76 -3.29
C GLY A 36 -10.75 -1.26 -3.54
N CYS A 37 -11.11 -0.47 -2.53
CA CYS A 37 -11.06 0.99 -2.59
C CYS A 37 -10.21 1.55 -1.46
N VAL A 38 -9.46 2.60 -1.80
CA VAL A 38 -8.75 3.43 -0.84
C VAL A 38 -9.65 4.61 -0.50
N LYS A 39 -10.07 4.73 0.75
CA LYS A 39 -10.79 5.91 1.22
C LYS A 39 -9.78 6.93 1.71
N VAL A 40 -9.96 8.17 1.26
CA VAL A 40 -9.04 9.27 1.56
C VAL A 40 -9.83 10.43 2.12
N LYS A 41 -9.51 10.87 3.34
CA LYS A 41 -9.93 12.16 3.89
C LYS A 41 -9.03 13.27 3.34
N GLY A 42 -9.52 14.51 3.33
CA GLY A 42 -8.77 15.64 2.80
C GLY A 42 -7.44 15.89 3.56
N TYR A 43 -6.37 16.18 2.83
CA TYR A 43 -5.06 16.58 3.38
C TYR A 43 -4.26 17.43 2.38
N ASN A 44 -3.31 18.22 2.89
CA ASN A 44 -2.38 19.03 2.09
C ASN A 44 -0.96 18.47 2.10
N THR A 45 -0.60 17.70 3.12
CA THR A 45 0.73 17.09 3.27
C THR A 45 0.60 15.61 3.63
N ALA A 46 1.58 14.80 3.23
CA ALA A 46 1.60 13.37 3.56
C ALA A 46 3.04 12.84 3.49
N SER A 47 3.67 12.63 4.64
CA SER A 47 5.03 12.08 4.72
C SER A 47 5.16 11.03 5.81
N GLY A 48 6.08 10.09 5.65
CA GLY A 48 6.26 9.04 6.65
C GLY A 48 7.21 7.96 6.20
N GLN A 49 6.95 6.72 6.61
CA GLN A 49 7.78 5.58 6.29
C GLN A 49 6.93 4.42 5.78
N TYR A 50 7.50 3.66 4.85
CA TYR A 50 7.03 2.32 4.55
C TYR A 50 8.13 1.30 4.80
N GLN A 51 7.73 0.10 5.21
CA GLN A 51 8.60 -1.02 5.50
C GLN A 51 8.06 -2.29 4.84
N VAL A 52 8.98 -3.12 4.36
CA VAL A 52 8.69 -4.48 3.89
C VAL A 52 9.58 -5.45 4.66
N SER A 53 8.97 -6.45 5.27
CA SER A 53 9.63 -7.50 6.04
C SER A 53 9.32 -8.87 5.45
N LEU A 54 10.29 -9.78 5.43
CA LEU A 54 10.13 -11.18 5.03
C LEU A 54 10.58 -12.09 6.18
N ASN A 55 9.69 -12.98 6.63
CA ASN A 55 9.93 -13.87 7.76
C ASN A 55 10.46 -13.12 9.00
N GLY A 56 9.87 -11.94 9.28
CA GLY A 56 10.26 -11.05 10.36
C GLY A 56 11.54 -10.23 10.12
N ARG A 57 12.28 -10.47 9.04
CA ARG A 57 13.49 -9.70 8.69
C ARG A 57 13.13 -8.53 7.79
N ARG A 58 13.47 -7.30 8.19
CA ARG A 58 13.29 -6.10 7.37
C ARG A 58 14.13 -6.21 6.09
N LEU A 59 13.46 -6.19 4.94
CA LEU A 59 14.11 -6.17 3.62
C LEU A 59 14.31 -4.74 3.13
N VAL A 60 13.27 -3.92 3.29
CA VAL A 60 13.24 -2.53 2.86
C VAL A 60 12.61 -1.71 3.96
N GLY A 61 13.10 -0.51 4.21
CA GLY A 61 12.24 0.53 4.75
C GLY A 61 12.79 1.90 4.40
N LYS A 62 11.93 2.76 3.88
CA LYS A 62 12.30 4.07 3.34
C LYS A 62 11.33 5.12 3.81
N SER A 63 11.83 6.34 3.95
CA SER A 63 10.98 7.52 4.03
C SER A 63 10.26 7.72 2.70
N VAL A 64 9.05 8.25 2.78
CA VAL A 64 8.23 8.60 1.62
C VAL A 64 7.57 9.95 1.87
N ASP A 65 7.49 10.74 0.81
CA ASP A 65 6.63 11.90 0.72
C ASP A 65 5.63 11.65 -0.41
N LEU A 66 4.35 11.50 -0.08
CA LEU A 66 3.30 11.29 -1.08
C LEU A 66 2.98 12.57 -1.86
N CYS A 67 3.40 13.75 -1.39
CA CYS A 67 3.26 14.98 -2.15
C CYS A 67 4.42 15.22 -3.13
N ASP A 68 5.53 14.47 -3.00
CA ASP A 68 6.63 14.52 -3.97
C ASP A 68 6.16 14.00 -5.35
N PRO A 69 6.26 14.82 -6.43
CA PRO A 69 5.85 14.43 -7.78
C PRO A 69 6.48 13.11 -8.28
N THR A 70 7.67 12.78 -7.80
CA THR A 70 8.39 11.54 -8.18
C THR A 70 7.72 10.28 -7.61
N THR A 71 6.99 10.41 -6.49
CA THR A 71 6.32 9.30 -5.82
C THR A 71 5.20 8.70 -6.67
N LYS A 72 4.58 9.48 -7.57
CA LYS A 72 3.56 9.01 -8.52
C LYS A 72 3.99 7.76 -9.32
N ASN A 73 5.29 7.64 -9.60
CA ASN A 73 5.83 6.52 -10.39
C ASN A 73 6.25 5.32 -9.52
N ALA A 74 6.35 5.49 -8.20
CA ALA A 74 6.66 4.43 -7.26
C ALA A 74 5.44 3.54 -7.01
N VAL A 75 5.65 2.27 -6.62
CA VAL A 75 4.56 1.32 -6.31
C VAL A 75 3.59 1.91 -5.27
N ILE A 76 4.12 2.59 -4.26
CA ILE A 76 3.32 3.22 -3.22
C ILE A 76 2.43 4.36 -3.76
N GLY A 77 2.91 5.14 -4.74
CA GLY A 77 2.13 6.20 -5.39
C GLY A 77 1.15 5.70 -6.47
N LYS A 78 1.18 4.39 -6.80
CA LYS A 78 0.14 3.74 -7.60
C LYS A 78 -1.03 3.23 -6.77
N ILE A 79 -0.80 3.01 -5.48
CA ILE A 79 -1.80 2.51 -4.52
C ILE A 79 -2.40 3.68 -3.74
N MET A 80 -1.56 4.59 -3.27
CA MET A 80 -1.96 5.83 -2.62
C MET A 80 -1.81 7.00 -3.60
N PRO A 81 -2.59 8.09 -3.47
CA PRO A 81 -2.52 9.22 -4.40
C PRO A 81 -1.19 10.00 -4.28
N GLY A 82 -0.14 9.48 -4.90
CA GLY A 82 1.22 10.01 -4.87
C GLY A 82 1.47 11.10 -5.92
N GLY A 83 2.34 12.04 -5.59
CA GLY A 83 2.74 13.17 -6.41
C GLY A 83 1.66 14.21 -6.67
N VAL A 84 0.56 14.18 -5.91
CA VAL A 84 -0.58 15.08 -6.07
C VAL A 84 -1.04 15.53 -4.68
N CYS A 85 -0.76 16.79 -4.35
CA CYS A 85 -1.29 17.50 -3.20
C CYS A 85 -1.70 18.93 -3.64
N PRO A 86 -2.76 19.53 -3.06
CA PRO A 86 -3.61 18.97 -2.02
C PRO A 86 -4.54 17.86 -2.53
N VAL A 87 -5.00 17.01 -1.63
CA VAL A 87 -5.94 15.92 -1.90
C VAL A 87 -7.25 16.20 -1.18
N GLY A 88 -8.35 16.25 -1.94
CA GLY A 88 -9.69 16.31 -1.39
C GLY A 88 -10.20 14.92 -0.96
N GLU A 89 -11.27 14.90 -0.16
CA GLU A 89 -11.93 13.68 0.25
C GLU A 89 -12.49 12.91 -0.95
N ARG A 90 -12.18 11.62 -1.04
CA ARG A 90 -12.62 10.73 -2.13
C ARG A 90 -12.35 9.26 -1.83
N ASP A 91 -13.10 8.42 -2.51
CA ASP A 91 -12.82 7.00 -2.64
C ASP A 91 -12.09 6.75 -3.97
N ILE A 92 -10.96 6.04 -3.91
CA ILE A 92 -10.15 5.66 -5.05
C ILE A 92 -10.22 4.14 -5.17
N CYS A 93 -11.11 3.65 -6.03
CA CYS A 93 -11.23 2.23 -6.28
C CYS A 93 -10.18 1.77 -7.29
N ILE A 94 -9.41 0.76 -6.91
CA ILE A 94 -8.39 0.19 -7.77
C ILE A 94 -9.09 -0.67 -8.81
N ASP A 95 -8.79 -0.42 -10.09
CA ASP A 95 -9.29 -1.27 -11.17
C ASP A 95 -8.78 -2.71 -10.93
N PRO A 96 -9.66 -3.71 -10.80
CA PRO A 96 -9.24 -5.11 -10.60
C PRO A 96 -8.39 -5.65 -11.74
N ASN A 97 -8.44 -5.02 -12.93
CA ASN A 97 -7.60 -5.34 -14.07
C ASN A 97 -6.22 -4.64 -14.04
N MET A 98 -5.99 -3.72 -13.09
CA MET A 98 -4.69 -3.08 -12.93
C MET A 98 -3.67 -4.13 -12.48
N LYS A 99 -2.75 -4.44 -13.39
CA LYS A 99 -1.62 -5.33 -13.14
C LYS A 99 -0.40 -4.52 -12.76
N ILE A 100 0.04 -4.61 -11.51
CA ILE A 100 1.32 -4.06 -11.08
C ILE A 100 2.38 -5.13 -11.30
N PRO A 101 3.33 -4.93 -12.23
CA PRO A 101 4.41 -5.89 -12.43
C PRO A 101 5.25 -5.93 -11.17
N VAL A 102 5.24 -7.07 -10.50
CA VAL A 102 6.18 -7.36 -9.42
C VAL A 102 7.27 -8.22 -10.02
N GLY A 103 8.49 -7.67 -10.10
CA GLY A 103 9.59 -8.36 -10.77
C GLY A 103 9.79 -9.80 -10.27
N LYS A 104 10.41 -10.65 -11.10
CA LYS A 104 10.65 -12.09 -10.83
C LYS A 104 11.26 -12.42 -9.45
N MET A 105 11.81 -11.43 -8.75
CA MET A 105 12.29 -11.59 -7.38
C MET A 105 11.16 -11.96 -6.39
N LEU A 106 9.94 -11.47 -6.60
CA LEU A 106 8.79 -11.74 -5.72
C LEU A 106 8.26 -13.18 -5.85
N SER A 107 8.42 -13.82 -7.01
CA SER A 107 8.10 -15.24 -7.21
C SER A 107 9.15 -16.20 -6.66
N MET A 108 10.30 -15.69 -6.18
CA MET A 108 11.29 -16.48 -5.45
C MET A 108 11.14 -16.33 -3.93
N LEU A 109 10.32 -15.38 -3.46
CA LEU A 109 10.12 -15.18 -2.02
C LEU A 109 9.25 -16.28 -1.46
N LYS A 110 9.71 -16.91 -0.37
CA LYS A 110 8.95 -17.89 0.39
C LYS A 110 8.78 -17.45 1.83
N GLY A 111 7.55 -17.54 2.32
CA GLY A 111 7.18 -17.27 3.71
C GLY A 111 6.32 -16.02 3.88
N THR A 112 6.29 -15.49 5.09
CA THR A 112 5.40 -14.37 5.47
C THR A 112 6.03 -13.05 5.09
N ILE A 113 5.31 -12.28 4.30
CA ILE A 113 5.64 -10.92 3.91
C ILE A 113 4.71 -9.97 4.68
N VAL A 114 5.30 -8.94 5.27
CA VAL A 114 4.56 -7.88 5.97
C VAL A 114 4.95 -6.55 5.33
N ILE A 115 3.94 -5.80 4.89
CA ILE A 115 4.10 -4.45 4.35
C ILE A 115 3.40 -3.50 5.32
N GLU A 116 4.14 -2.51 5.81
CA GLU A 116 3.64 -1.52 6.75
C GLU A 116 3.88 -0.13 6.16
N ALA A 117 2.88 0.75 6.25
CA ALA A 117 2.99 2.15 5.91
C ALA A 117 2.43 2.98 7.05
N ALA A 118 3.22 3.93 7.56
CA ALA A 118 2.81 4.89 8.57
C ALA A 118 3.08 6.30 8.03
N LEU A 119 2.03 7.11 7.92
CA LEU A 119 2.07 8.44 7.33
C LEU A 119 1.50 9.47 8.29
N ASN A 120 2.16 10.61 8.36
CA ASN A 120 1.67 11.81 8.98
C ASN A 120 1.12 12.74 7.90
N HIS A 121 -0.09 13.21 8.14
CA HIS A 121 -0.78 14.22 7.35
C HIS A 121 -0.94 15.47 8.22
N ASP A 122 -1.18 16.62 7.60
CA ASP A 122 -1.54 17.84 8.32
C ASP A 122 -2.88 17.74 9.04
N THR A 123 -3.73 16.79 8.62
CA THR A 123 -5.08 16.58 9.16
C THR A 123 -5.20 15.33 10.03
N GLY A 124 -4.14 14.54 10.21
CA GLY A 124 -4.18 13.31 11.00
C GLY A 124 -3.07 12.33 10.63
N ILE A 125 -3.31 11.04 10.88
CA ILE A 125 -2.36 9.96 10.58
C ILE A 125 -3.00 8.88 9.72
N SER A 126 -2.18 8.14 8.99
CA SER A 126 -2.58 6.89 8.35
C SER A 126 -1.63 5.78 8.77
N CYS A 127 -2.17 4.60 8.99
CA CYS A 127 -1.39 3.40 9.23
C CYS A 127 -2.09 2.24 8.54
N ILE A 128 -1.35 1.57 7.66
CA ILE A 128 -1.81 0.40 6.90
C ILE A 128 -0.80 -0.71 7.10
N LYS A 129 -1.28 -1.89 7.49
CA LYS A 129 -0.50 -3.12 7.57
C LYS A 129 -1.14 -4.19 6.72
N ILE A 130 -0.35 -4.78 5.83
CA ILE A 130 -0.77 -5.88 4.95
C ILE A 130 0.14 -7.07 5.24
N GLU A 131 -0.45 -8.21 5.57
CA GLU A 131 0.25 -9.47 5.73
C GLU A 131 -0.16 -10.43 4.63
N ALA A 132 0.83 -11.14 4.10
CA ALA A 132 0.62 -12.09 3.04
C ALA A 132 1.64 -13.21 3.09
N VAL A 133 1.27 -14.38 2.55
CA VAL A 133 2.13 -15.55 2.50
C VAL A 133 2.48 -15.87 1.06
N ALA A 134 3.77 -16.01 0.77
CA ALA A 134 4.29 -16.51 -0.50
C ALA A 134 4.66 -17.99 -0.37
N SER A 135 4.00 -18.85 -1.15
CA SER A 135 3.98 -20.30 -0.92
C SER A 135 4.72 -21.14 -1.97
N LYS A 136 5.18 -20.53 -3.08
CA LYS A 136 5.88 -21.22 -4.17
C LYS A 136 6.84 -20.27 -4.86
#